data_AF-A0A2H6JT18-F1
#
_entry.id   AF-A0A2H6JT18-F1
#
_cell.length_a   1.000
_cell.length_b   1.000
_cell.length_c   1.000
_cell.angle_alpha   90.00
_cell.angle_beta   90.00
_cell.angle_gamma   90.00
#
_symmetry.space_group_name_H-M   'P 1'
#
loop_
_entity.id
_entity.type
_entity.pdbx_description
1 polymer ?
#
loop_
_entity_poly.entity_id
_entity_poly.type
_entity_poly.pdbx_seq_one_letter_code
_entity_poly.pdbx_strand_id
1 'polypeptide(L)'
;MARPRGRIDVVCQNPRCRYYLKENGKDIIKSGKYKSTGHQRYYCKHCKTYFMETKGTPLYRKQLSEDEIINICKHLVEKNGIRSIERITGHHRDTIGSLLEDMAEHAEQMNDYLIKNMTLTPFECDELWSVVKKNKRKLTKEMLTQIDMAIAGHT
;
A
#
# COMPACT_ATOMS: atom_id res chain seq x y z
N MET A 1 34.06 20.63 3.96
CA MET A 1 33.82 19.21 3.61
C MET A 1 32.37 19.05 3.20
N ALA A 2 32.08 18.32 2.12
CA ALA A 2 30.69 18.05 1.72
C ALA A 2 30.04 17.12 2.76
N ARG A 3 28.84 17.46 3.25
CA ARG A 3 28.10 16.63 4.20
C ARG A 3 27.82 15.27 3.56
N PRO A 4 28.13 14.14 4.23
CA PRO A 4 27.80 12.82 3.70
C PRO A 4 26.29 12.73 3.44
N ARG A 5 25.91 12.07 2.35
CA ARG A 5 24.50 11.89 2.02
C ARG A 5 23.85 11.04 3.13
N GLY A 6 22.67 11.46 3.59
CA GLY A 6 21.87 10.62 4.47
C GLY A 6 21.43 9.34 3.78
N ARG A 7 21.09 8.31 4.57
CA ARG A 7 20.55 7.05 4.05
C ARG A 7 19.25 7.30 3.27
N ILE A 8 19.13 6.68 2.10
CA ILE A 8 17.95 6.74 1.23
C ILE A 8 17.54 5.30 0.94
N ASP A 9 16.41 4.86 1.51
CA ASP A 9 15.88 3.51 1.35
C ASP A 9 14.99 3.36 0.11
N VAL A 10 14.97 4.36 -0.76
CA VAL A 10 14.15 4.37 -1.98
C VAL A 10 14.92 3.76 -3.15
N VAL A 11 14.24 2.97 -3.99
CA VAL A 11 14.75 2.38 -5.24
C VAL A 11 14.29 3.13 -6.49
N CYS A 12 14.92 2.86 -7.63
CA CYS A 12 14.52 3.49 -8.88
C CYS A 12 13.18 2.90 -9.38
N GLN A 13 12.22 3.78 -9.65
CA GLN A 13 10.87 3.44 -10.13
C GLN A 13 10.69 3.60 -11.65
N ASN A 14 11.78 3.50 -12.42
CA ASN A 14 11.76 3.58 -13.88
C ASN A 14 12.08 2.19 -14.48
N PRO A 15 11.10 1.49 -15.11
CA PRO A 15 11.32 0.16 -15.70
C PRO A 15 12.42 0.10 -16.75
N ARG A 16 12.73 1.23 -17.40
CA ARG A 16 13.81 1.33 -18.40
C ARG A 16 15.20 1.49 -17.77
N CYS A 17 15.29 1.61 -16.44
CA CYS A 17 16.55 1.76 -15.74
C CYS A 17 17.19 0.40 -15.47
N ARG A 18 18.51 0.28 -15.66
CA ARG A 18 19.28 -0.93 -15.28
C ARG A 18 19.17 -1.28 -13.79
N TYR A 19 18.93 -0.26 -12.96
CA TYR A 19 18.76 -0.35 -11.51
C TYR A 19 17.28 -0.24 -11.07
N TYR A 20 16.33 -0.55 -11.95
CA TYR A 20 14.91 -0.63 -11.59
C TYR A 20 14.68 -1.60 -10.42
N LEU A 21 14.03 -1.13 -9.35
CA LEU A 21 13.74 -1.88 -8.12
C LEU A 21 14.95 -2.57 -7.45
N LYS A 22 16.17 -2.11 -7.72
CA LYS A 22 17.40 -2.65 -7.12
C LYS A 22 17.93 -1.76 -6.01
N GLU A 23 18.20 -2.37 -4.86
CA GLU A 23 18.86 -1.73 -3.73
C GLU A 23 20.37 -1.55 -3.98
N ASN A 24 21.02 -2.61 -4.47
CA ASN A 24 22.47 -2.62 -4.69
C ASN A 24 22.86 -1.74 -5.88
N GLY A 25 23.82 -0.83 -5.67
CA GLY A 25 24.35 0.05 -6.71
C GLY A 25 23.43 1.21 -7.11
N LYS A 26 22.36 1.46 -6.34
CA LYS A 26 21.48 2.62 -6.57
C LYS A 26 22.23 3.93 -6.33
N ASP A 27 22.04 4.90 -7.24
CA ASP A 27 22.50 6.28 -7.04
C ASP A 27 21.31 7.22 -7.21
N ILE A 28 20.65 7.48 -6.08
CA ILE A 28 19.45 8.30 -5.98
C ILE A 28 19.72 9.45 -5.03
N ILE A 29 19.26 10.65 -5.38
CA ILE A 29 19.36 11.85 -4.55
C ILE A 29 17.98 12.44 -4.27
N LYS A 30 17.83 13.06 -3.11
CA LYS A 30 16.67 13.90 -2.78
C LYS A 30 16.77 15.21 -3.57
N SER A 31 15.72 15.57 -4.31
CA SER A 31 15.67 16.77 -5.16
C SER A 31 14.47 17.64 -4.80
N GLY A 32 14.43 18.11 -3.55
CA GLY A 32 13.36 18.95 -3.02
C GLY A 32 12.01 18.23 -2.86
N LYS A 33 10.97 18.99 -2.57
CA LYS A 33 9.59 18.51 -2.43
C LYS A 33 8.72 19.16 -3.50
N TYR A 34 7.65 18.49 -3.91
CA TYR A 34 6.64 19.11 -4.78
C TYR A 34 5.91 20.21 -4.00
N LYS A 35 5.74 21.39 -4.62
CA LYS A 35 5.09 22.53 -3.97
C LYS A 35 3.61 22.28 -3.67
N SER A 36 2.91 21.54 -4.54
CA SER A 36 1.48 21.27 -4.42
C SER A 36 1.16 20.19 -3.38
N THR A 37 1.89 19.08 -3.40
CA THR A 37 1.58 17.89 -2.59
C THR A 37 2.50 17.69 -1.39
N GLY A 38 3.63 18.40 -1.32
CA GLY A 38 4.61 18.26 -0.23
C GLY A 38 5.43 16.95 -0.25
N HIS A 39 5.14 16.01 -1.15
CA HIS A 39 5.86 14.74 -1.25
C HIS A 39 7.31 14.94 -1.69
N GLN A 40 8.20 14.07 -1.20
CA GLN A 40 9.61 14.09 -1.54
C GLN A 40 9.80 13.71 -3.02
N ARG A 41 10.61 14.50 -3.72
CA ARG A 41 11.05 14.19 -5.09
C ARG A 41 12.42 13.54 -5.05
N TYR A 42 12.59 12.47 -5.81
CA TYR A 42 13.84 11.75 -5.97
C TYR A 42 14.34 11.88 -7.42
N TYR A 43 15.65 11.88 -7.57
CA TYR A 43 16.31 11.88 -8.87
C TYR A 43 17.30 10.71 -8.93
N CYS A 44 17.13 9.84 -9.93
CA CYS A 44 18.07 8.76 -10.18
C CYS A 44 19.17 9.22 -11.13
N LYS A 45 20.43 9.08 -10.73
CA LYS A 45 21.58 9.49 -11.54
C LYS A 45 21.90 8.54 -12.69
N HIS A 46 21.43 7.29 -12.62
CA HIS A 46 21.61 6.28 -13.68
C HIS A 46 20.72 6.55 -14.88
N CYS A 47 19.41 6.63 -14.69
CA CYS A 47 18.45 6.86 -15.77
C CYS A 47 18.08 8.33 -15.98
N LYS A 48 18.59 9.24 -15.14
CA LYS A 48 18.36 10.69 -15.22
C LYS A 48 16.89 11.10 -15.18
N THR A 49 16.04 10.29 -14.54
CA THR A 49 14.61 10.58 -14.39
C THR A 49 14.26 10.95 -12.95
N TYR A 50 13.30 11.87 -12.81
CA TYR A 50 12.66 12.18 -11.55
C TYR A 50 11.51 11.21 -11.26
N PHE A 51 11.30 10.93 -9.98
CA PHE A 51 10.10 10.23 -9.52
C PHE A 51 9.70 10.73 -8.13
N MET A 52 8.42 10.57 -7.80
CA MET A 52 7.88 10.93 -6.50
C MET A 52 8.03 9.77 -5.52
N GLU A 53 8.07 10.11 -4.24
CA GLU A 53 8.02 9.16 -3.12
C GLU A 53 6.85 8.18 -3.21
N THR A 54 5.67 8.66 -3.59
CA THR A 54 4.47 7.84 -3.71
C THR A 54 4.44 6.97 -4.97
N LYS A 55 5.43 7.07 -5.87
CA LYS A 55 5.39 6.30 -7.13
C LYS A 55 5.55 4.80 -6.84
N GLY A 56 4.57 4.01 -7.30
CA GLY A 56 4.51 2.58 -7.05
C GLY A 56 3.76 2.20 -5.78
N THR A 57 3.07 3.17 -5.14
CA THR A 57 2.14 2.91 -4.04
C THR A 57 0.71 3.28 -4.44
N PRO A 58 -0.30 2.76 -3.73
CA PRO A 58 -1.71 3.13 -3.96
C PRO A 58 -2.01 4.62 -3.78
N LEU A 59 -1.08 5.37 -3.16
CA LEU A 59 -1.19 6.81 -2.93
C LEU A 59 -0.74 7.63 -4.15
N TYR A 60 -0.19 7.00 -5.19
CA TYR A 60 0.32 7.70 -6.35
C TYR A 60 -0.80 8.45 -7.09
N ARG A 61 -0.60 9.76 -7.30
CA ARG A 61 -1.54 10.66 -8.01
C ARG A 61 -2.94 10.76 -7.37
N LYS A 62 -3.10 10.35 -6.12
CA LYS A 62 -4.33 10.59 -5.37
C LYS A 62 -4.34 12.03 -4.84
N GLN A 63 -5.51 12.66 -4.92
CA GLN A 63 -5.77 13.98 -4.31
C GLN A 63 -6.23 13.84 -2.85
N LEU A 64 -6.70 12.66 -2.48
CA LEU A 64 -7.03 12.31 -1.11
C LEU A 64 -5.77 12.30 -0.26
N SER A 65 -5.87 12.82 0.95
CA SER A 65 -4.87 12.65 1.99
C SER A 65 -4.76 11.19 2.41
N GLU A 66 -3.62 10.83 3.00
CA GLU A 66 -3.40 9.48 3.51
C GLU A 66 -4.44 9.10 4.57
N ASP A 67 -4.84 10.05 5.42
CA ASP A 67 -5.85 9.84 6.46
C ASP A 67 -7.24 9.56 5.88
N GLU A 68 -7.63 10.27 4.81
CA GLU A 68 -8.91 10.02 4.10
C GLU A 68 -8.91 8.64 3.44
N ILE A 69 -7.81 8.26 2.80
CA ILE A 69 -7.65 6.92 2.19
C ILE A 69 -7.79 5.85 3.27
N ILE A 70 -7.05 5.97 4.37
CA ILE A 70 -7.12 5.04 5.50
C ILE A 70 -8.56 4.94 6.04
N ASN A 71 -9.28 6.07 6.13
CA ASN A 71 -10.65 6.09 6.62
C ASN A 71 -11.61 5.35 5.67
N ILE A 72 -11.51 5.57 4.36
CA ILE A 72 -12.28 4.83 3.35
C ILE A 72 -12.02 3.32 3.48
N CYS A 73 -10.75 2.92 3.61
CA CYS A 73 -10.37 1.51 3.74
C CYS A 73 -10.92 0.88 5.01
N LYS A 74 -10.90 1.59 6.14
CA LYS A 74 -11.48 1.12 7.41
C LYS A 74 -12.96 0.79 7.26
N HIS A 75 -13.73 1.68 6.64
CA HIS A 75 -15.15 1.42 6.42
C HIS A 75 -15.40 0.24 5.50
N LEU A 76 -14.55 0.03 4.48
CA LEU A 76 -14.64 -1.16 3.63
C LEU A 76 -14.39 -2.45 4.44
N VAL A 77 -13.39 -2.45 5.32
CA VAL A 77 -13.09 -3.60 6.21
C VAL A 77 -14.25 -3.89 7.17
N GLU A 78 -14.96 -2.86 7.60
CA GLU A 78 -16.21 -2.95 8.38
C GLU A 78 -17.43 -3.41 7.56
N LYS A 79 -17.22 -3.83 6.30
CA LYS A 79 -18.25 -4.31 5.37
C LYS A 79 -19.27 -3.25 4.95
N ASN A 80 -18.92 -1.97 5.04
CA ASN A 80 -19.75 -0.92 4.46
C ASN A 80 -19.71 -0.98 2.93
N GLY A 81 -20.88 -0.88 2.29
CA GLY A 81 -20.96 -0.72 0.84
C GLY A 81 -20.49 0.68 0.38
N ILE A 82 -20.07 0.81 -0.88
CA ILE A 82 -19.54 2.07 -1.45
C ILE A 82 -20.46 3.28 -1.22
N ARG A 83 -21.77 3.10 -1.37
CA ARG A 83 -22.78 4.17 -1.10
C ARG A 83 -22.85 4.58 0.36
N SER A 84 -22.59 3.64 1.29
CA SER A 84 -22.51 3.95 2.73
C SER A 84 -21.25 4.78 2.99
N ILE A 85 -20.11 4.35 2.43
CA ILE A 85 -18.83 5.06 2.55
C ILE A 85 -18.93 6.48 1.98
N GLU A 86 -19.59 6.67 0.84
CA GLU A 86 -19.86 7.99 0.25
C GLU A 86 -20.60 8.91 1.23
N ARG A 87 -21.65 8.41 1.91
CA ARG A 87 -22.41 9.19 2.88
C ARG A 87 -21.60 9.52 4.15
N ILE A 88 -20.76 8.58 4.59
CA ILE A 88 -19.97 8.73 5.82
C ILE A 88 -18.77 9.67 5.60
N THR A 89 -18.06 9.50 4.49
CA THR A 89 -16.82 10.23 4.18
C THR A 89 -17.04 11.50 3.37
N GLY A 90 -18.19 11.63 2.69
CA GLY A 90 -18.49 12.75 1.80
C GLY A 90 -17.77 12.70 0.45
N HIS A 91 -16.99 11.64 0.17
CA HIS A 91 -16.35 11.45 -1.12
C HIS A 91 -17.30 10.81 -2.13
N HIS A 92 -17.26 11.28 -3.38
CA HIS A 92 -18.07 10.71 -4.45
C HIS A 92 -17.73 9.22 -4.66
N ARG A 93 -18.77 8.40 -4.88
CA ARG A 93 -18.64 6.95 -5.08
C ARG A 93 -17.62 6.54 -6.15
N ASP A 94 -17.45 7.32 -7.22
CA ASP A 94 -16.49 7.01 -8.29
C ASP A 94 -15.04 7.20 -7.81
N THR A 95 -14.81 8.19 -6.95
CA THR A 95 -13.50 8.41 -6.30
C THR A 95 -13.17 7.26 -5.36
N ILE A 96 -14.17 6.81 -4.59
CA ILE A 96 -14.04 5.65 -3.70
C ILE A 96 -13.78 4.39 -4.53
N GLY A 97 -14.57 4.14 -5.57
CA GLY A 97 -14.39 2.99 -6.47
C GLY A 97 -13.00 2.94 -7.08
N SER A 98 -12.55 4.07 -7.66
CA SER A 98 -11.20 4.18 -8.25
C SER A 98 -10.08 4.00 -7.23
N LEU A 99 -10.28 4.38 -5.97
CA LEU A 99 -9.33 4.12 -4.90
C LEU A 99 -9.28 2.62 -4.58
N LEU A 100 -10.43 1.97 -4.45
CA LEU A 100 -10.52 0.56 -4.10
C LEU A 100 -10.00 -0.35 -5.22
N GLU A 101 -10.21 0.01 -6.48
CA GLU A 101 -9.64 -0.68 -7.65
C GLU A 101 -8.10 -0.63 -7.61
N ASP A 102 -7.50 0.55 -7.44
CA ASP A 102 -6.04 0.68 -7.32
C ASP A 102 -5.49 -0.15 -6.15
N MET A 103 -6.20 -0.17 -5.01
CA MET A 103 -5.81 -0.98 -3.87
C MET A 103 -5.89 -2.48 -4.15
N ALA A 104 -6.93 -2.92 -4.87
CA ALA A 104 -7.08 -4.31 -5.28
C ALA A 104 -5.96 -4.74 -6.22
N GLU A 105 -5.62 -3.91 -7.21
CA GLU A 105 -4.49 -4.17 -8.13
C GLU A 105 -3.17 -4.28 -7.37
N HIS A 106 -2.91 -3.36 -6.42
CA HIS A 106 -1.72 -3.43 -5.58
C HIS A 106 -1.68 -4.66 -4.68
N ALA A 107 -2.83 -5.10 -4.15
CA ALA A 107 -2.93 -6.32 -3.34
C ALA A 107 -2.66 -7.58 -4.18
N GLU A 108 -3.16 -7.61 -5.42
CA GLU A 108 -2.88 -8.68 -6.39
C GLU A 108 -1.39 -8.74 -6.72
N GLN A 109 -0.77 -7.60 -7.06
CA GLN A 109 0.67 -7.51 -7.31
C GLN A 109 1.51 -8.00 -6.12
N MET A 110 1.07 -7.70 -4.90
CA MET A 110 1.72 -8.20 -3.69
C MET A 110 1.58 -9.72 -3.57
N ASN A 111 0.39 -10.27 -3.78
CA ASN A 111 0.17 -11.72 -3.74
C ASN A 111 1.02 -12.46 -4.78
N ASP A 112 1.07 -11.93 -5.99
CA ASP A 112 1.93 -12.39 -7.07
C ASP A 112 3.41 -12.38 -6.69
N TYR A 113 3.86 -11.31 -6.03
CA TYR A 113 5.22 -11.20 -5.52
C TYR A 113 5.52 -12.27 -4.46
N LEU A 114 4.59 -12.51 -3.53
CA LEU A 114 4.73 -13.53 -2.48
C LEU A 114 4.87 -14.94 -3.08
N ILE A 115 4.00 -15.31 -4.02
CA ILE A 115 4.00 -16.62 -4.67
C ILE A 115 5.31 -16.82 -5.46
N LYS A 116 5.67 -15.84 -6.32
CA LYS A 116 6.78 -15.98 -7.25
C LYS A 116 8.15 -15.87 -6.59
N ASN A 117 8.32 -14.97 -5.61
CA ASN A 117 9.65 -14.66 -5.05
C ASN A 117 9.92 -15.34 -3.70
N MET A 118 8.89 -15.76 -2.96
CA MET A 118 9.06 -16.49 -1.69
C MET A 118 8.76 -17.99 -1.82
N THR A 119 8.46 -18.49 -3.01
CA THR A 119 8.14 -19.91 -3.28
C THR A 119 7.05 -20.47 -2.36
N LEU A 120 6.13 -19.60 -1.90
CA LEU A 120 5.00 -20.01 -1.09
C LEU A 120 3.99 -20.74 -1.98
N THR A 121 3.47 -21.84 -1.49
CA THR A 121 2.33 -22.50 -2.13
C THR A 121 1.07 -21.62 -1.98
N PRO A 122 0.09 -21.71 -2.91
CA PRO A 122 -1.17 -20.98 -2.79
C PRO A 122 -1.87 -21.20 -1.44
N PHE A 123 -1.75 -22.42 -0.89
CA PHE A 123 -2.30 -22.77 0.42
C PHE A 123 -1.62 -22.02 1.58
N GLU A 124 -0.29 -21.92 1.57
CA GLU A 124 0.45 -21.14 2.58
C GLU A 124 0.16 -19.64 2.48
N CYS A 125 -0.06 -19.12 1.27
CA CYS A 125 -0.53 -17.74 1.07
C CYS A 125 -1.92 -17.54 1.68
N ASP A 126 -2.86 -18.46 1.43
CA ASP A 126 -4.20 -18.41 2.03
C ASP A 126 -4.15 -18.51 3.57
N GLU A 127 -3.29 -19.37 4.11
CA GLU A 127 -3.08 -19.48 5.54
C GLU A 127 -2.52 -18.18 6.12
N LEU A 128 -1.52 -17.56 5.47
CA LEU A 128 -0.98 -16.26 5.83
C LEU A 128 -2.08 -15.20 5.88
N TRP A 129 -2.91 -15.10 4.85
CA TRP A 129 -4.01 -14.13 4.81
C TRP A 129 -5.09 -14.45 5.85
N SER A 130 -5.33 -15.72 6.18
CA SER A 130 -6.20 -16.13 7.28
C SER A 130 -5.66 -15.67 8.63
N VAL A 131 -4.34 -15.75 8.84
CA VAL A 131 -3.67 -15.31 10.07
C VAL A 131 -3.65 -13.78 10.16
N VAL A 132 -3.42 -13.06 9.06
CA VAL A 132 -3.50 -11.59 9.01
C VAL A 132 -4.91 -11.11 9.34
N LYS A 133 -5.95 -11.74 8.75
CA LYS A 133 -7.37 -11.48 9.13
C LYS A 133 -7.64 -11.80 10.61
N LYS A 134 -6.93 -12.79 11.17
CA LYS A 134 -7.07 -13.26 12.56
C LYS A 134 -5.99 -12.69 13.50
N ASN A 135 -5.28 -11.62 13.15
CA ASN A 135 -4.25 -11.06 14.01
C ASN A 135 -4.90 -10.34 15.21
N LYS A 136 -5.29 -11.16 16.17
CA LYS A 136 -6.19 -10.90 17.31
C LYS A 136 -5.47 -10.23 18.49
N ARG A 137 -4.19 -9.88 18.34
CA ARG A 137 -3.33 -9.38 19.42
C ARG A 137 -3.81 -8.08 20.08
N LYS A 138 -4.68 -7.31 19.41
CA LYS A 138 -5.31 -6.08 19.94
C LYS A 138 -6.81 -6.19 20.15
N LEU A 139 -7.42 -7.36 19.95
CA LEU A 139 -8.86 -7.52 20.13
C LEU A 139 -9.17 -7.78 21.61
N THR A 140 -10.21 -7.13 22.11
CA THR A 140 -10.74 -7.42 23.45
C THR A 140 -11.38 -8.81 23.46
N LYS A 141 -11.45 -9.44 24.63
CA LYS A 141 -12.03 -10.79 24.78
C LYS A 141 -13.45 -10.90 24.21
N GLU A 142 -14.22 -9.83 24.30
CA GLU A 142 -15.59 -9.74 23.78
C GLU A 142 -15.66 -9.75 22.25
N MET A 143 -14.75 -9.04 21.59
CA MET A 143 -14.66 -9.06 20.13
C MET A 143 -14.17 -10.42 19.62
N LEU A 144 -13.34 -11.12 20.38
CA LEU A 144 -12.90 -12.48 20.06
C LEU A 144 -14.05 -13.47 20.10
N THR A 145 -14.87 -13.45 21.15
CA THR A 145 -16.05 -14.32 21.27
C THR A 145 -17.07 -14.03 20.18
N GLN A 146 -17.33 -12.76 19.84
CA GLN A 146 -18.25 -12.42 18.74
C GLN A 146 -17.75 -12.90 17.38
N ILE A 147 -16.44 -12.80 17.11
CA ILE A 147 -15.83 -13.30 15.89
C ILE A 147 -15.89 -14.84 15.84
N ASP A 148 -15.58 -15.52 16.95
CA ASP A 148 -15.61 -16.98 17.02
C ASP A 148 -17.04 -17.53 16.87
N MET A 149 -18.05 -16.82 17.40
CA MET A 149 -19.46 -17.12 17.16
C MET A 149 -19.88 -16.93 15.69
N ALA A 150 -19.29 -15.97 14.98
CA ALA A 150 -19.60 -15.68 13.58
C ALA A 150 -18.85 -16.58 12.58
N ILE A 151 -17.81 -17.29 13.02
CA ILE A 151 -16.97 -18.17 12.18
C ILE A 151 -17.37 -19.66 12.31
N ALA A 152 -18.34 -19.99 13.16
CA ALA A 152 -18.83 -21.36 13.34
C ALA A 152 -19.41 -21.94 12.02
N GLY A 153 -18.54 -22.66 11.29
CA GLY A 153 -18.82 -23.34 10.04
C GLY A 153 -17.94 -24.59 9.86
N HIS A 154 -17.72 -25.34 10.95
CA HIS A 154 -17.29 -26.74 10.89
C HIS A 154 -18.36 -27.62 11.52
N THR A 155 -19.30 -28.04 10.68
CA THR A 155 -19.73 -29.44 10.65
C THR A 155 -18.97 -30.12 9.53
#